data_AF-A0A1I1J4R4-F1
#
_entry.id   AF-A0A1I1J4R4-F1
#
_cell.length_a   1.000
_cell.length_b   1.000
_cell.length_c   1.000
_cell.angle_alpha   90.00
_cell.angle_beta   90.00
_cell.angle_gamma   90.00
#
_symmetry.space_group_name_H-M   'P 1'
#
loop_
_entity.id
_entity.type
_entity.pdbx_description
1 polymer ?
#
loop_
_entity_poly.entity_id
_entity_poly.type
_entity_poly.pdbx_seq_one_letter_code
_entity_poly.pdbx_strand_id
1 'polypeptide(L)'
;MEVYNQPEQPNLITPQKWALYIFVAGLPFIGIIMLLVWAFGSDLNYTRRNWAKGMLLLYVVMIVLFIVFFVFLGGMAFLTGIASQNY
;
A
#
# COMPACT_ATOMS: atom_id res chain seq x y z
N MET A 1 36.98 12.39 29.58
CA MET A 1 35.99 12.85 28.60
C MET A 1 35.19 11.64 28.20
N GLU A 2 33.94 11.54 28.65
CA GLU A 2 33.05 10.48 28.19
C GLU A 2 32.70 10.78 26.73
N VAL A 3 33.04 9.86 25.82
CA VAL A 3 32.60 9.95 24.43
C VAL A 3 31.10 9.71 24.47
N TYR A 4 30.32 10.79 24.43
CA TYR A 4 28.87 10.69 24.33
C TYR A 4 28.56 10.04 22.98
N ASN A 5 28.24 8.75 22.99
CA ASN A 5 27.66 8.10 21.82
C ASN A 5 26.34 8.81 21.55
N GLN A 6 26.32 9.70 20.56
CA GLN A 6 25.07 10.27 20.08
C GLN A 6 24.14 9.10 19.76
N PRO A 7 22.89 9.09 20.25
CA PRO A 7 21.95 8.06 19.86
C PRO A 7 21.93 8.03 18.34
N GLU A 8 22.06 6.83 17.74
CA GLU A 8 22.02 6.67 16.29
C GLU A 8 20.85 7.50 15.76
N GLN A 9 21.16 8.49 14.90
CA GLN A 9 20.15 9.38 14.37
C GLN A 9 19.04 8.50 13.78
N PRO A 10 17.78 8.63 14.24
CA PRO A 10 16.68 7.85 13.67
C PRO A 10 16.74 8.02 12.16
N ASN A 11 16.48 6.96 11.41
CA ASN A 11 16.71 6.94 9.96
C ASN A 11 15.74 7.91 9.23
N LEU A 12 16.09 9.20 9.26
CA LEU A 12 15.30 10.33 8.80
C LEU A 12 15.29 10.33 7.28
N ILE A 13 14.08 10.32 6.71
CA ILE A 13 13.87 10.35 5.27
C ILE A 13 13.53 11.78 4.89
N THR A 14 14.32 12.38 3.99
CA THR A 14 14.07 13.74 3.50
C THR A 14 12.81 13.78 2.61
N PRO A 15 12.13 14.94 2.47
CA PRO A 15 10.95 15.06 1.61
C PRO A 15 11.20 14.65 0.15
N GLN A 16 12.36 14.98 -0.41
CA GLN A 16 12.75 14.56 -1.76
C GLN A 16 12.82 13.03 -1.89
N LYS A 17 13.34 12.36 -0.87
CA LYS A 17 13.43 10.90 -0.84
C LYS A 17 12.05 10.25 -0.66
N TRP A 18 11.18 10.86 0.13
CA TRP A 18 9.77 10.47 0.23
C TRP A 18 9.03 10.59 -1.11
N ALA A 19 9.23 11.70 -1.84
CA ALA A 19 8.64 11.88 -3.15
C ALA A 19 9.06 10.76 -4.11
N LEU A 20 10.34 10.35 -4.09
CA LEU A 20 10.82 9.22 -4.87
C LEU A 20 10.20 7.87 -4.44
N TYR A 21 10.06 7.62 -3.14
CA TYR A 21 9.41 6.39 -2.66
C TYR A 21 7.94 6.30 -3.07
N ILE A 22 7.21 7.41 -2.96
CA ILE A 22 5.80 7.49 -3.36
C ILE A 22 5.67 7.34 -4.88
N PHE A 23 6.54 8.00 -5.65
CA PHE A 23 6.57 7.88 -7.11
C PHE A 23 6.79 6.42 -7.54
N VAL A 24 7.78 5.74 -6.97
CA VAL A 24 8.07 4.33 -7.28
C VAL A 24 6.91 3.43 -6.85
N ALA A 25 6.34 3.64 -5.65
CA ALA A 25 5.20 2.86 -5.16
C ALA A 25 3.92 3.06 -5.98
N GLY A 26 3.76 4.21 -6.65
CA GLY A 26 2.64 4.50 -7.54
C GLY A 26 2.67 3.76 -8.88
N LEU A 27 3.79 3.13 -9.24
CA LEU A 27 3.88 2.31 -10.45
C LEU A 27 3.12 0.98 -10.26
N PRO A 28 2.32 0.52 -11.23
CA PRO A 28 1.41 -0.60 -11.02
C PRO A 28 2.13 -1.92 -10.70
N PHE A 29 3.12 -2.32 -11.51
CA PHE A 29 3.86 -3.55 -11.29
C PHE A 29 5.06 -3.33 -10.36
N ILE A 30 5.88 -2.34 -10.71
CA ILE A 30 7.14 -2.05 -9.99
C ILE A 30 6.84 -1.59 -8.56
N GLY A 31 5.78 -0.80 -8.35
CA GLY A 31 5.44 -0.26 -7.03
C GLY A 31 5.07 -1.35 -6.04
N ILE A 32 4.23 -2.33 -6.44
CA ILE A 32 3.90 -3.47 -5.58
C ILE A 32 5.15 -4.28 -5.23
N ILE A 33 5.99 -4.58 -6.22
CA ILE A 33 7.25 -5.32 -5.99
C ILE A 33 8.15 -4.56 -5.00
N MET A 34 8.32 -3.25 -5.20
CA MET A 34 9.15 -2.42 -4.33
C MET A 34 8.58 -2.31 -2.92
N LEU A 35 7.25 -2.22 -2.76
CA LEU A 35 6.59 -2.28 -1.45
C LEU A 35 6.87 -3.60 -0.73
N LEU A 36 6.82 -4.74 -1.43
CA LEU A 36 7.17 -6.05 -0.85
C LEU A 36 8.65 -6.10 -0.44
N VAL A 37 9.56 -5.62 -1.29
CA VAL A 37 11.00 -5.56 -1.00
C VAL A 37 11.29 -4.68 0.21
N TRP A 38 10.66 -3.50 0.30
CA TRP A 38 10.85 -2.60 1.45
C TRP A 38 10.20 -3.13 2.73
N ALA A 39 9.05 -3.80 2.63
CA ALA A 39 8.33 -4.33 3.78
C ALA A 39 9.00 -5.56 4.42
N PHE A 40 9.52 -6.46 3.58
CA PHE A 40 10.00 -7.79 4.01
C PHE A 40 11.49 -8.04 3.78
N GLY A 41 12.16 -7.19 3.01
CA GLY A 41 13.60 -7.28 2.80
C GLY A 41 14.41 -6.78 4.00
N SER A 42 15.73 -6.90 3.90
CA SER A 42 16.72 -6.46 4.91
C SER A 42 16.90 -4.94 4.98
N ASP A 43 15.87 -4.16 4.65
CA ASP A 43 15.91 -2.69 4.67
C ASP A 43 16.32 -2.14 6.06
N LEU A 44 17.38 -1.34 6.09
CA LEU A 44 17.90 -0.72 7.32
C LEU A 44 17.08 0.52 7.74
N ASN A 45 16.15 0.99 6.90
CA ASN A 45 15.25 2.09 7.23
C ASN A 45 13.92 1.59 7.80
N TYR A 46 13.82 1.57 9.13
CA TYR A 46 12.61 1.18 9.85
C TYR A 46 11.36 1.98 9.45
N THR A 47 11.51 3.29 9.21
CA THR A 47 10.40 4.17 8.82
C THR A 47 9.83 3.77 7.45
N ARG A 48 10.68 3.55 6.44
CA ARG A 48 10.22 3.08 5.12
C ARG A 48 9.62 1.69 5.19
N ARG A 49 10.25 0.77 5.93
CA ARG A 49 9.75 -0.60 6.11
C ARG A 49 8.33 -0.61 6.69
N ASN A 50 8.09 0.16 7.75
CA ASN A 50 6.76 0.24 8.39
C ASN A 50 5.73 0.91 7.47
N TRP A 51 6.13 1.97 6.75
CA TRP A 51 5.26 2.59 5.75
C TRP A 51 4.88 1.61 4.62
N ALA A 52 5.83 0.82 4.12
CA ALA A 52 5.58 -0.16 3.07
C ALA A 52 4.60 -1.26 3.53
N LYS A 53 4.75 -1.75 4.78
CA LYS A 53 3.77 -2.67 5.39
C LYS A 53 2.38 -2.05 5.49
N GLY A 54 2.30 -0.78 5.89
CA GLY A 54 1.04 -0.02 5.94
C GLY A 54 0.37 0.11 4.57
N MET A 55 1.14 0.40 3.52
CA MET A 55 0.62 0.48 2.16
C MET A 55 0.11 -0.87 1.64
N LEU A 56 0.81 -1.96 1.93
CA LEU A 56 0.34 -3.30 1.58
C LEU A 56 -0.98 -3.63 2.27
N LEU A 57 -1.15 -3.26 3.55
CA LEU A 57 -2.42 -3.40 4.26
C LEU A 57 -3.52 -2.58 3.59
N LEU A 58 -3.25 -1.33 3.22
CA LEU A 58 -4.21 -0.49 2.51
C LEU A 58 -4.59 -1.08 1.16
N TYR A 59 -3.66 -1.68 0.42
CA TYR A 59 -3.97 -2.36 -0.84
C TYR A 59 -4.92 -3.54 -0.62
N VAL A 60 -4.69 -4.36 0.41
CA VAL A 60 -5.61 -5.45 0.77
C VAL A 60 -7.01 -4.89 1.10
N VAL A 61 -7.10 -3.83 1.90
CA VAL A 61 -8.37 -3.18 2.23
C VAL A 61 -9.07 -2.66 0.96
N MET A 62 -8.35 -2.01 0.06
CA MET A 62 -8.92 -1.48 -1.18
C MET A 62 -9.42 -2.59 -2.10
N ILE A 63 -8.71 -3.72 -2.19
CA ILE A 63 -9.18 -4.91 -2.94
C ILE A 63 -10.49 -5.43 -2.35
N VAL A 64 -10.58 -5.56 -1.03
CA VAL A 64 -11.81 -6.02 -0.35
C VAL A 64 -12.97 -5.06 -0.62
N LEU A 65 -12.75 -3.75 -0.48
CA LEU A 65 -13.76 -2.73 -0.76
C LEU A 65 -14.21 -2.75 -2.22
N PHE A 66 -13.28 -2.96 -3.15
CA PHE A 66 -13.58 -3.05 -4.58
C PHE A 66 -14.45 -4.28 -4.89
N ILE A 67 -14.12 -5.45 -4.34
CA ILE A 67 -14.92 -6.67 -4.50
C ILE A 67 -16.33 -6.44 -3.96
N VAL A 68 -16.45 -5.90 -2.74
CA VAL A 68 -17.73 -5.56 -2.11
C VAL A 68 -18.54 -4.66 -3.04
N PHE A 69 -17.97 -3.54 -3.49
CA PHE A 69 -18.63 -2.58 -4.36
C PHE A 69 -19.14 -3.20 -5.67
N PHE A 70 -18.31 -4.00 -6.35
CA PHE A 70 -18.69 -4.66 -7.61
C PHE A 70 -19.72 -5.78 -7.41
N VAL A 71 -19.65 -6.54 -6.32
CA VAL A 71 -20.66 -7.55 -6.01
C VAL A 71 -22.01 -6.89 -5.71
N PHE A 72 -22.02 -5.82 -4.93
CA PHE A 72 -23.27 -5.11 -4.62
C PHE A 72 -23.86 -4.44 -5.87
N LEU A 73 -23.09 -3.65 -6.61
CA LEU A 73 -23.63 -2.94 -7.78
C LEU A 73 -23.84 -3.85 -8.99
N GLY A 74 -22.86 -4.68 -9.32
CA GLY A 74 -22.94 -5.62 -10.44
C GLY A 74 -23.92 -6.75 -10.18
N GLY A 75 -23.97 -7.27 -8.95
CA GLY A 75 -24.96 -8.27 -8.55
C GLY A 75 -26.39 -7.73 -8.60
N MET A 76 -26.63 -6.52 -8.11
CA MET A 76 -27.96 -5.89 -8.23
C MET A 76 -28.36 -5.66 -9.69
N ALA A 77 -27.46 -5.13 -10.52
CA ALA A 77 -27.73 -4.91 -11.96
C ALA A 77 -28.01 -6.23 -12.71
N PHE A 78 -27.29 -7.30 -12.36
CA PHE A 78 -27.52 -8.64 -12.92
C PHE A 78 -28.90 -9.19 -12.51
N LEU A 79 -29.25 -9.07 -11.23
CA LEU A 79 -30.54 -9.54 -10.71
C LEU A 79 -31.72 -8.76 -11.32
N THR A 80 -31.61 -7.43 -11.47
CA THR A 80 -32.66 -6.63 -12.11
C THR A 80 -32.80 -6.96 -13.59
N GLY A 81 -31.68 -7.18 -14.30
CA GLY A 81 -31.68 -7.63 -15.70
C GLY A 81 -32.36 -8.99 -15.88
N ILE A 82 -32.16 -9.94 -14.96
CA ILE A 82 -32.91 -11.21 -14.97
C ILE A 82 -34.39 -10.97 -14.68
N ALA A 83 -34.72 -10.15 -13.69
CA ALA A 83 -36.11 -9.88 -13.34
C ALA A 83 -36.89 -9.26 -14.50
N SER A 84 -36.27 -8.35 -15.29
CA SER A 84 -36.91 -7.73 -16.45
C SER A 84 -37.10 -8.65 -17.66
N GLN A 85 -36.45 -9.81 -17.72
CA GLN A 85 -36.68 -10.79 -18.81
C GLN A 85 -37.94 -11.64 -18.57
N ASN A 86 -38.45 -11.67 -17.33
CA ASN A 86 -39.56 -12.52 -16.93
C ASN A 86 -40.92 -11.79 -16.97
N TYR A 87 -40.96 -10.54 -17.41
CA TYR A 87 -42.15 -9.71 -17.64
C TYR A 87 -42.11 -9.14 -19.06
#